data_AF-A0A0S2IQD8-F1
#
_entry.id   AF-A0A0S2IQD8-F1
#
_cell.length_a   1.000
_cell.length_b   1.000
_cell.length_c   1.000
_cell.angle_alpha   90.00
_cell.angle_beta   90.00
_cell.angle_gamma   90.00
#
_symmetry.space_group_name_H-M   'P 1'
#
loop_
_entity.id
_entity.type
_entity.pdbx_description
1 polymer ?
#
loop_
_entity_poly.entity_id
_entity_poly.type
_entity_poly.pdbx_seq_one_letter_code
_entity_poly.pdbx_strand_id
1 'polypeptide(L)'
;MYFHPYFRNIFSTIFKDVFMQEQGAKFKSQLERYVNYRGIDIVLYLKDGSRVELDRNRKIVGERIVYFPSKNLTSAVEITSISRAEFFVA
;
A
#
# COMPACT_ATOMS: atom_id res chain seq x y z
N MET A 1 42.84 20.97 13.54
CA MET A 1 41.41 21.14 13.90
C MET A 1 40.63 20.10 13.10
N TYR A 2 40.34 18.94 13.69
CA TYR A 2 39.74 17.80 12.98
C TYR A 2 38.22 17.96 12.96
N PHE A 3 37.66 18.10 11.75
CA PHE A 3 36.21 18.17 11.54
C PHE A 3 35.63 16.74 11.61
N HIS A 4 34.72 16.51 12.56
CA HIS A 4 34.14 15.20 12.87
C HIS A 4 33.04 14.82 11.82
N PRO A 5 33.03 13.61 11.23
CA PRO A 5 32.31 13.30 9.99
C PRO A 5 30.80 12.98 10.13
N TYR A 6 30.14 13.27 11.25
CA TYR A 6 28.79 12.71 11.53
C TYR A 6 27.60 13.57 11.08
N PHE A 7 27.81 14.71 10.44
CA PHE A 7 26.71 15.63 10.07
C PHE A 7 26.02 15.33 8.73
N ARG A 8 26.34 14.22 8.04
CA ARG A 8 25.79 13.92 6.70
C ARG A 8 24.55 13.00 6.63
N ASN A 9 24.10 12.40 7.73
CA ASN A 9 23.12 11.29 7.64
C ASN A 9 21.66 11.60 7.99
N ILE A 10 21.34 12.76 8.56
CA ILE A 10 19.95 13.03 8.99
C ILE A 10 19.10 13.59 7.83
N PHE A 11 19.66 14.48 7.01
CA PHE A 11 18.95 15.09 5.89
C PHE A 11 18.59 14.09 4.77
N SER A 12 19.44 13.09 4.52
CA SER A 12 19.19 12.06 3.50
C SER A 12 17.99 11.17 3.86
N THR A 13 17.89 10.77 5.13
CA THR A 13 16.79 9.92 5.62
C THR A 13 15.47 10.67 5.64
N ILE A 14 15.43 11.89 6.19
CA ILE A 14 14.21 12.71 6.24
C ILE A 14 13.70 13.01 4.82
N PHE A 15 14.60 13.37 3.90
CA PHE A 15 14.19 13.67 2.52
C PHE A 15 13.65 12.43 1.80
N LYS A 16 14.27 11.25 1.99
CA LYS A 16 13.75 9.99 1.46
C LYS A 16 12.39 9.64 2.05
N ASP A 17 12.17 9.84 3.35
CA ASP A 17 10.89 9.55 4.01
C ASP A 17 9.77 10.47 3.53
N VAL A 18 10.03 11.79 3.40
CA VAL A 18 9.04 12.74 2.88
C VAL A 18 8.68 12.41 1.42
N PHE A 19 9.67 12.11 0.58
CA PHE A 19 9.44 11.74 -0.82
C PHE A 19 8.73 10.38 -0.97
N MET A 20 9.04 9.41 -0.11
CA MET A 20 8.33 8.12 -0.02
C MET A 20 6.88 8.31 0.44
N GLN A 21 6.63 9.22 1.39
CA GLN A 21 5.28 9.54 1.86
C GLN A 21 4.41 10.17 0.78
N GLU A 22 4.95 11.09 -0.03
CA GLU A 22 4.19 11.69 -1.14
C GLU A 22 3.79 10.67 -2.22
N GLN A 23 4.68 9.71 -2.52
CA GLN A 23 4.37 8.60 -3.42
C GLN A 23 3.37 7.62 -2.80
N GLY A 24 3.51 7.32 -1.52
CA GLY A 24 2.57 6.50 -0.76
C GLY A 24 1.16 7.11 -0.69
N ALA A 25 1.06 8.43 -0.54
CA ALA A 25 -0.22 9.16 -0.53
C ALA A 25 -0.90 9.13 -1.91
N LYS A 26 -0.13 9.33 -3.00
CA LYS A 26 -0.65 9.19 -4.37
C LYS A 26 -1.10 7.76 -4.67
N PHE A 27 -0.31 6.77 -4.25
CA PHE A 27 -0.66 5.36 -4.38
C PHE A 27 -1.95 5.02 -3.63
N LYS A 28 -2.05 5.44 -2.36
CA LYS A 28 -3.26 5.26 -1.53
C LYS A 28 -4.48 5.87 -2.19
N SER A 29 -4.38 7.12 -2.66
CA SER A 29 -5.50 7.81 -3.31
C SER A 29 -5.97 7.12 -4.60
N GLN A 30 -5.04 6.61 -5.41
CA GLN A 30 -5.38 5.82 -6.60
C GLN A 30 -6.03 4.49 -6.21
N LEU A 31 -5.44 3.77 -5.26
CA LEU A 31 -5.96 2.49 -4.78
C LEU A 31 -7.36 2.64 -4.18
N GLU A 32 -7.61 3.70 -3.42
CA GLU A 32 -8.94 4.05 -2.87
C GLU A 32 -10.01 4.21 -3.94
N ARG A 33 -9.66 4.83 -5.07
CA ARG A 33 -10.58 5.00 -6.20
C ARG A 33 -10.97 3.67 -6.81
N TYR A 34 -10.03 2.74 -6.95
CA TYR A 34 -10.26 1.47 -7.62
C TYR A 34 -10.83 0.38 -6.69
N VAL A 35 -10.48 0.37 -5.40
CA VAL A 35 -11.01 -0.62 -4.45
C VAL A 35 -12.54 -0.54 -4.38
N ASN A 36 -13.10 0.67 -4.44
CA ASN A 36 -14.55 0.88 -4.42
C ASN A 36 -15.23 0.67 -5.77
N TYR A 37 -14.46 0.55 -6.86
CA TYR A 37 -15.01 0.33 -8.20
C TYR A 37 -15.44 -1.14 -8.35
N ARG A 38 -16.71 -1.35 -8.71
CA ARG A 38 -17.25 -2.70 -8.96
C ARG A 38 -17.00 -3.10 -10.42
N GLY A 39 -16.78 -4.39 -10.65
CA GLY A 39 -16.51 -4.93 -11.99
C GLY A 39 -15.03 -4.94 -12.39
N ILE A 40 -14.12 -4.75 -11.42
CA ILE A 40 -12.69 -5.02 -11.61
C ILE A 40 -12.20 -6.02 -10.57
N ASP A 41 -11.34 -6.92 -11.02
CA ASP A 41 -10.58 -7.82 -10.15
C ASP A 41 -9.27 -7.12 -9.77
N ILE A 42 -8.92 -7.19 -8.49
CA ILE A 42 -7.74 -6.50 -7.94
C ILE A 42 -6.86 -7.55 -7.28
N VAL A 43 -5.61 -7.58 -7.71
CA VAL A 43 -4.56 -8.42 -7.14
C VAL A 43 -3.54 -7.52 -6.45
N LEU A 44 -3.34 -7.73 -5.16
CA LEU A 44 -2.33 -7.06 -4.36
C LEU A 44 -1.11 -7.95 -4.23
N TYR A 45 0.07 -7.38 -4.45
CA TYR A 45 1.35 -7.98 -4.13
C TYR A 45 1.89 -7.27 -2.90
N LEU A 46 2.24 -8.03 -1.86
CA LEU A 46 2.77 -7.49 -0.62
C LEU A 46 4.30 -7.45 -0.65
N LYS A 47 4.89 -6.70 0.27
CA LYS A 47 6.35 -6.58 0.43
C LYS A 47 7.01 -7.86 0.92
N ASP A 48 6.26 -8.74 1.57
CA ASP A 48 6.72 -10.07 2.00
C ASP A 48 6.72 -11.09 0.86
N GLY A 49 6.30 -10.70 -0.34
CA GLY A 49 6.21 -11.56 -1.52
C GLY A 49 4.89 -12.33 -1.64
N SER A 50 3.98 -12.19 -0.68
CA SER A 50 2.65 -12.80 -0.77
C SER A 50 1.74 -12.05 -1.76
N ARG A 51 0.74 -12.78 -2.27
CA ARG A 51 -0.27 -12.28 -3.19
C ARG A 51 -1.65 -12.42 -2.56
N VAL A 52 -2.45 -11.38 -2.65
CA VAL A 52 -3.82 -11.32 -2.13
C VAL A 52 -4.77 -10.89 -3.23
N GLU A 53 -5.77 -11.71 -3.50
CA GLU A 53 -6.86 -11.36 -4.42
C GLU A 53 -8.01 -10.77 -3.62
N LEU A 54 -8.46 -9.59 -4.03
CA LEU A 54 -9.56 -8.91 -3.35
C LEU A 54 -10.89 -9.37 -3.94
N ASP A 55 -11.81 -9.75 -3.07
CA ASP A 55 -13.17 -10.10 -3.46
C ASP A 55 -14.01 -8.85 -3.82
N ARG A 56 -15.26 -9.06 -4.21
CA ARG A 56 -16.17 -7.98 -4.64
C ARG A 56 -16.68 -7.11 -3.49
N ASN A 57 -16.63 -7.60 -2.25
CA ASN A 57 -17.07 -6.90 -1.03
C ASN A 57 -15.90 -6.25 -0.27
N ARG A 58 -14.74 -6.12 -0.91
CA ARG A 58 -13.59 -5.36 -0.41
C ARG A 58 -13.95 -3.92 -0.08
N LYS A 59 -13.28 -3.35 0.92
CA LYS A 59 -13.42 -1.94 1.33
C LYS A 59 -12.16 -1.43 2.00
N ILE A 60 -11.93 -0.12 1.94
CA ILE A 60 -10.89 0.52 2.74
C ILE A 60 -11.48 0.98 4.07
N VAL A 61 -10.78 0.67 5.16
CA VAL A 61 -11.08 1.11 6.52
C VAL A 61 -9.80 1.68 7.11
N GLY A 62 -9.71 3.01 7.15
CA GLY A 62 -8.53 3.73 7.63
C GLY A 62 -7.31 3.52 6.72
N GLU A 63 -6.33 2.75 7.19
CA GLU A 63 -5.11 2.41 6.43
C GLU A 63 -5.07 0.97 5.95
N ARG A 64 -6.19 0.26 6.06
CA ARG A 64 -6.31 -1.16 5.74
C ARG A 64 -7.34 -1.40 4.64
N ILE A 65 -7.07 -2.38 3.80
CA ILE A 65 -8.05 -2.98 2.90
C ILE A 65 -8.62 -4.21 3.59
N VAL A 66 -9.91 -4.19 3.88
CA VAL A 66 -10.67 -5.32 4.41
C VAL A 66 -11.29 -6.07 3.24
N TYR A 67 -11.11 -7.40 3.22
CA TYR A 67 -11.62 -8.30 2.20
C TYR A 67 -12.07 -9.62 2.82
N PHE A 68 -12.81 -10.40 2.05
CA PHE A 68 -13.50 -11.60 2.50
C PHE A 68 -13.13 -12.77 1.56
N PRO A 69 -11.97 -13.41 1.78
CA PRO A 69 -11.53 -14.53 0.94
C PRO A 69 -12.47 -15.73 0.98
N SER A 70 -13.33 -15.82 1.99
CA SER A 70 -14.38 -16.83 2.13
C SER A 70 -15.57 -16.24 2.91
N LYS A 71 -16.77 -16.80 2.75
CA LYS A 71 -18.02 -16.25 3.32
C LYS A 71 -17.98 -15.90 4.82
N ASN A 72 -17.12 -16.59 5.60
CA ASN A 72 -17.00 -16.39 7.05
C ASN A 72 -15.61 -15.92 7.49
N LEU A 73 -14.71 -15.62 6.55
CA LEU A 73 -13.36 -15.17 6.87
C LEU A 73 -13.23 -13.69 6.51
N THR A 74 -12.94 -12.87 7.51
CA THR A 74 -12.59 -11.46 7.31
C THR A 74 -11.07 -11.35 7.40
N SER A 75 -10.47 -10.75 6.38
CA SER A 75 -9.03 -10.51 6.31
C SER A 75 -8.77 -9.03 6.04
N ALA A 76 -7.60 -8.56 6.48
CA ALA A 76 -7.20 -7.18 6.27
C ALA A 76 -5.72 -7.10 5.88
N VAL A 77 -5.41 -6.20 4.96
CA VAL A 77 -4.05 -5.89 4.50
C VAL A 77 -3.77 -4.42 4.75
N GLU A 78 -2.61 -4.12 5.34
CA GLU A 78 -2.11 -2.75 5.49
C GLU A 78 -1.71 -2.18 4.13
N ILE A 79 -2.17 -0.97 3.80
CA ILE A 79 -1.79 -0.31 2.53
C ILE A 79 -0.27 -0.12 2.45
N THR A 80 0.38 0.14 3.58
CA THR A 80 1.84 0.28 3.69
C THR A 80 2.60 -1.02 3.42
N SER A 81 1.94 -2.18 3.54
CA SER A 81 2.52 -3.49 3.24
C SER A 81 2.43 -3.86 1.76
N ILE A 82 1.64 -3.13 0.96
CA ILE A 82 1.46 -3.37 -0.46
C ILE A 82 2.67 -2.82 -1.23
N SER A 83 3.24 -3.66 -2.10
CA SER A 83 4.34 -3.29 -3.00
C SER A 83 3.81 -2.92 -4.39
N ARG A 84 2.77 -3.61 -4.86
CA ARG A 84 2.13 -3.41 -6.17
C ARG A 84 0.67 -3.81 -6.13
N ALA A 85 -0.16 -3.15 -6.94
CA ALA A 85 -1.53 -3.58 -7.22
C ALA A 85 -1.73 -3.70 -8.74
N GLU A 86 -2.38 -4.78 -9.16
CA GLU A 86 -2.80 -5.01 -10.55
C GLU A 86 -4.32 -5.02 -10.63
N PHE A 87 -4.85 -4.40 -11.68
CA PHE A 87 -6.28 -4.23 -11.90
C PHE A 87 -6.66 -4.87 -13.23
N PHE A 88 -7.66 -5.75 -13.19
CA PHE A 88 -8.15 -6.47 -14.36
C PHE A 88 -9.61 -6.07 -14.61
N VAL A 89 -9.89 -5.67 -15.84
CA VAL A 89 -11.26 -5.42 -16.32
C VAL A 89 -11.66 -6.64 -17.13
N ALA A 90 -12.75 -7.28 -16.73
CA ALA A 90 -13.36 -8.38 -17.48
C ALA A 90 -14.32 -7.85 -18.55
#